data_AF-A0A178MH19-F1
#
_entry.id   AF-A0A178MH19-F1
#
_cell.length_a   1.000
_cell.length_b   1.000
_cell.length_c   1.000
_cell.angle_alpha   90.00
_cell.angle_beta   90.00
_cell.angle_gamma   90.00
#
_symmetry.space_group_name_H-M   'P 1'
#
loop_
_entity.id
_entity.type
_entity.pdbx_description
1 polymer ?
#
loop_
_entity_poly.entity_id
_entity_poly.type
_entity_poly.pdbx_seq_one_letter_code
_entity_poly.pdbx_strand_id
1 'polypeptide(L)'
;MALLACWAPMPLYLVAIACFGLPHVIWEMTWIKRTAGDRLPRWWWGGLAAILSVQASARLAFAAGKIGHSVAGLADLLTLALAFAMVATLPGIRDGWRPTRTALVALAGAVALATIGVAGAPEAMAALLVALSVAHNFTPIGLERLGRPSGDPWSGLRWMMALPLLLLAVPQLPQPEVFGVLPAWFPGELSWLKGQPVIASLNLFPALVLAQCLHYVAVLRILPRRFGAEWRRGGWWGPAMAAAAVMVMGFLWSFPDARRLYGVAAGVHAWIEWPILLCLIGGVLGDAQPSSACRNHALR
;
A
#
# COMPACT_ATOMS: atom_id res chain seq x y z
N MET A 1 -1.17 -16.47 -12.41
CA MET A 1 -0.43 -15.43 -11.65
C MET A 1 0.85 -15.97 -11.04
N ALA A 2 0.82 -16.92 -10.10
CA ALA A 2 2.05 -17.48 -9.48
C ALA A 2 3.05 -18.02 -10.52
N LEU A 3 2.59 -18.85 -11.47
CA LEU A 3 3.44 -19.34 -12.56
C LEU A 3 4.06 -18.20 -13.38
N LEU A 4 3.25 -17.19 -13.76
CA LEU A 4 3.74 -16.01 -14.49
C LEU A 4 4.72 -15.17 -13.67
N ALA A 5 4.55 -15.08 -12.34
CA ALA A 5 5.48 -14.37 -11.48
C ALA A 5 6.83 -15.11 -11.41
N CYS A 6 6.85 -16.44 -11.49
CA CYS A 6 8.10 -17.19 -11.53
C CYS A 6 8.79 -17.15 -12.91
N TRP A 7 8.02 -17.23 -14.01
CA TRP A 7 8.55 -17.36 -15.36
C TRP A 7 8.73 -16.03 -16.10
N ALA A 8 7.88 -15.04 -15.82
CA ALA A 8 7.87 -13.75 -16.48
C ALA A 8 7.53 -12.62 -15.48
N PRO A 9 8.27 -12.48 -14.37
CA PRO A 9 7.96 -11.48 -13.35
C PRO A 9 7.99 -10.06 -13.90
N MET A 10 8.91 -9.75 -14.81
CA MET A 10 9.02 -8.41 -15.38
C MET A 10 7.82 -8.04 -16.27
N PRO A 11 7.46 -8.81 -17.33
CA PRO A 11 6.23 -8.54 -18.07
C PRO A 11 4.98 -8.48 -17.17
N LEU A 12 4.87 -9.40 -16.20
CA LEU A 12 3.74 -9.40 -15.28
C LEU A 12 3.69 -8.11 -14.45
N TYR A 13 4.82 -7.65 -13.91
CA TYR A 13 4.93 -6.40 -13.17
C TYR A 13 4.49 -5.20 -14.01
N LEU A 14 5.02 -5.08 -15.22
CA LEU A 14 4.74 -3.97 -16.14
C LEU A 14 3.26 -3.90 -16.53
N VAL A 15 2.66 -5.05 -16.88
CA VAL A 15 1.23 -5.12 -17.19
C VAL A 15 0.40 -4.83 -15.94
N ALA A 16 0.78 -5.38 -14.79
CA ALA A 16 0.02 -5.20 -13.57
C ALA A 16 0.00 -3.73 -13.12
N ILE A 17 1.15 -3.05 -13.10
CA ILE A 17 1.22 -1.64 -12.71
C ILE A 17 0.50 -0.73 -13.71
N ALA A 18 0.61 -1.01 -15.01
CA ALA A 18 -0.05 -0.20 -16.04
C ALA A 18 -1.58 -0.32 -15.97
N CYS A 19 -2.09 -1.54 -15.87
CA CYS A 19 -3.53 -1.80 -15.93
C CYS A 19 -4.24 -1.62 -14.58
N PHE A 20 -3.57 -1.90 -13.47
CA PHE A 20 -4.21 -1.97 -12.14
C PHE A 20 -3.62 -0.99 -11.12
N GLY A 21 -2.54 -0.28 -11.45
CA GLY A 21 -1.89 0.70 -10.58
C GLY A 21 -2.83 1.82 -10.12
N LEU A 22 -3.33 2.70 -11.00
CA LEU A 22 -4.23 3.75 -10.51
C LEU A 22 -5.63 3.24 -10.10
N PRO A 23 -6.22 2.22 -10.76
CA PRO A 23 -7.50 1.67 -10.35
C PRO A 23 -7.53 1.14 -8.91
N HIS A 24 -6.49 0.41 -8.45
CA HIS A 24 -6.49 -0.10 -7.08
C HIS A 24 -6.46 1.03 -6.07
N VAL A 25 -5.63 2.06 -6.29
CA VAL A 25 -5.56 3.24 -5.40
C VAL A 25 -6.95 3.86 -5.20
N ILE A 26 -7.69 4.11 -6.28
CA ILE A 26 -9.02 4.73 -6.20
C ILE A 26 -10.02 3.81 -5.47
N TRP A 27 -9.96 2.51 -5.75
CA TRP A 27 -10.80 1.50 -5.09
C TRP A 27 -10.54 1.45 -3.59
N GLU A 28 -9.27 1.41 -3.22
CA GLU A 28 -8.81 1.33 -1.83
C GLU A 28 -9.15 2.58 -1.04
N MET A 29 -8.97 3.77 -1.63
CA MET A 29 -9.38 5.02 -0.97
C MET A 29 -10.89 5.05 -0.76
N THR A 30 -11.67 4.52 -1.70
CA THR A 30 -13.13 4.37 -1.54
C THR A 30 -13.45 3.37 -0.42
N TRP A 31 -12.69 2.27 -0.33
CA TRP A 31 -12.84 1.26 0.72
C TRP A 31 -12.56 1.86 2.10
N ILE A 32 -11.43 2.53 2.26
CA ILE A 32 -11.02 3.21 3.49
C ILE A 32 -12.05 4.26 3.89
N LYS A 33 -12.52 5.08 2.96
CA LYS A 33 -13.56 6.09 3.24
C LYS A 33 -14.83 5.45 3.80
N ARG A 34 -15.28 4.33 3.22
CA ARG A 34 -16.51 3.64 3.68
C ARG A 34 -16.31 2.88 4.99
N THR A 35 -15.13 2.32 5.24
CA THR A 35 -14.88 1.45 6.41
C THR A 35 -14.36 2.19 7.62
N ALA A 36 -13.64 3.31 7.43
CA ALA A 36 -12.99 4.08 8.49
C ALA A 36 -13.42 5.55 8.54
N GLY A 37 -14.02 6.10 7.47
CA GLY A 37 -14.31 7.54 7.34
C GLY A 37 -15.08 8.13 8.51
N ASP A 38 -16.20 7.50 8.88
CA ASP A 38 -17.07 7.97 9.98
C ASP A 38 -16.60 7.54 11.37
N ARG A 39 -15.53 6.75 11.45
CA ARG A 39 -15.01 6.16 12.69
C ARG A 39 -13.85 6.96 13.30
N LEU A 40 -13.29 7.89 12.54
CA LEU A 40 -12.24 8.79 12.98
C LEU A 40 -12.75 10.24 12.96
N PRO A 41 -12.25 11.11 13.86
CA PRO A 41 -12.66 12.51 13.88
C PRO A 41 -12.33 13.23 12.56
N ARG A 42 -13.19 14.16 12.13
CA ARG A 42 -12.98 14.94 10.89
C ARG A 42 -11.67 15.72 10.88
N TRP A 43 -11.25 16.25 12.03
CA TRP A 43 -9.98 16.98 12.15
C TRP A 43 -8.77 16.06 11.87
N TRP A 44 -8.86 14.77 12.20
CA TRP A 44 -7.80 13.80 11.95
C TRP A 44 -7.65 13.56 10.44
N TRP A 45 -8.76 13.41 9.72
CA TRP A 45 -8.74 13.33 8.26
C TRP A 45 -8.20 14.62 7.61
N GLY A 46 -8.57 15.79 8.13
CA GLY A 46 -8.04 17.07 7.66
C GLY A 46 -6.53 17.20 7.86
N GLY A 47 -6.03 16.82 9.04
CA GLY A 47 -4.60 16.83 9.34
C GLY A 47 -3.82 15.82 8.48
N LEU A 48 -4.35 14.61 8.30
CA LEU A 48 -3.72 13.61 7.44
C LEU A 48 -3.70 14.06 5.97
N ALA A 49 -4.78 14.66 5.47
CA ALA A 49 -4.82 15.23 4.13
C ALA A 49 -3.78 16.34 3.94
N ALA A 50 -3.59 17.21 4.94
CA ALA A 50 -2.56 18.25 4.89
C ALA A 50 -1.14 17.64 4.84
N ILE A 51 -0.84 16.66 5.68
CA ILE A 51 0.45 15.94 5.69
C ILE A 51 0.71 15.26 4.34
N LEU A 52 -0.28 14.52 3.81
CA LEU A 52 -0.16 13.84 2.52
C LEU A 52 -0.06 14.81 1.35
N SER A 53 -0.62 16.03 1.45
CA SER A 53 -0.46 17.07 0.42
C SER A 53 0.98 17.58 0.33
N VAL A 54 1.66 17.72 1.48
CA VAL A 54 3.10 18.05 1.51
C VAL A 54 3.91 16.94 0.85
N GLN A 55 3.61 15.68 1.17
CA GLN A 55 4.27 14.53 0.56
C GLN A 55 4.06 14.46 -0.96
N ALA A 56 2.81 14.63 -1.42
CA ALA A 56 2.47 14.63 -2.83
C ALA A 56 3.21 15.77 -3.57
N SER A 57 3.30 16.95 -2.95
CA SER A 57 4.04 18.09 -3.51
C SER A 57 5.53 17.79 -3.64
N ALA A 58 6.15 17.16 -2.63
CA ALA A 58 7.55 16.73 -2.70
C ALA A 58 7.76 15.69 -3.82
N ARG A 59 6.88 14.70 -3.95
CA ARG A 59 6.95 13.70 -5.03
C ARG A 59 6.75 14.31 -6.41
N LEU A 60 5.87 15.30 -6.57
CA LEU A 60 5.70 16.06 -7.81
C LEU A 60 6.96 16.86 -8.14
N ALA A 61 7.56 17.53 -7.16
CA ALA A 61 8.82 18.23 -7.34
C ALA A 61 9.95 17.27 -7.75
N PHE A 62 10.00 16.07 -7.16
CA PHE A 62 10.94 15.02 -7.54
C PHE A 62 10.68 14.51 -8.97
N ALA A 63 9.43 14.24 -9.33
CA ALA A 63 9.05 13.83 -10.69
C ALA A 63 9.42 14.88 -11.74
N ALA A 64 9.36 16.17 -11.38
CA ALA A 64 9.79 17.30 -12.19
C ALA A 64 11.31 17.56 -12.16
N GLY A 65 12.10 16.74 -11.45
CA GLY A 65 13.55 16.89 -11.34
C GLY A 65 14.02 18.09 -10.49
N LYS A 66 13.13 18.70 -9.70
CA LYS A 66 13.43 19.89 -8.88
C LYS A 66 14.11 19.57 -7.55
N ILE A 67 13.96 18.34 -7.06
CA ILE A 67 14.60 17.85 -5.84
C ILE A 67 15.22 16.48 -6.08
N GLY A 68 16.27 16.15 -5.32
CA GLY A 68 16.94 14.85 -5.39
C GLY A 68 16.21 13.73 -4.63
N HIS A 69 16.67 12.49 -4.85
CA HIS A 69 16.12 11.29 -4.20
C HIS A 69 16.14 11.38 -2.67
N SER A 70 17.20 11.94 -2.08
CA SER A 70 17.34 12.03 -0.61
C SER A 70 16.28 12.94 0.01
N VAL A 71 15.97 14.07 -0.63
CA VAL A 71 14.95 15.01 -0.13
C VAL A 71 13.54 14.40 -0.26
N ALA A 72 13.26 13.70 -1.36
CA ALA A 72 12.00 13.00 -1.53
C ALA A 72 11.80 11.89 -0.48
N GLY A 73 12.84 11.08 -0.23
CA GLY A 73 12.82 10.03 0.79
C GLY A 73 12.65 10.59 2.21
N LEU A 74 13.34 11.70 2.53
CA LEU A 74 13.18 12.40 3.81
C LEU A 74 11.73 12.87 3.98
N ALA A 75 11.15 13.46 2.94
CA ALA A 75 9.76 13.92 2.96
C ALA A 75 8.79 12.74 3.22
N ASP A 76 9.00 11.57 2.61
CA ASP A 76 8.18 10.39 2.89
C ASP A 76 8.29 9.93 4.35
N LEU A 77 9.50 9.84 4.90
CA LEU A 77 9.72 9.40 6.29
C LEU A 77 9.14 10.38 7.30
N LEU A 78 9.33 11.69 7.10
CA LEU A 78 8.73 12.71 7.97
C LEU A 78 7.20 12.73 7.87
N THR A 79 6.65 12.51 6.69
CA THR A 79 5.20 12.37 6.48
C THR A 79 4.66 11.19 7.30
N LEU A 80 5.30 10.03 7.23
CA LEU A 80 4.90 8.85 7.98
C LEU A 80 5.07 9.06 9.49
N ALA A 81 6.16 9.71 9.91
CA ALA A 81 6.40 10.05 11.31
C ALA A 81 5.28 10.96 11.87
N LEU A 82 4.89 12.00 11.14
CA LEU A 82 3.79 12.89 11.54
C LEU A 82 2.45 12.15 11.56
N ALA A 83 2.17 11.30 10.56
CA ALA A 83 0.96 10.50 10.53
C ALA A 83 0.87 9.54 11.73
N PHE A 84 1.99 8.95 12.16
CA PHE A 84 2.07 8.11 13.36
C PHE A 84 1.86 8.95 14.62
N ALA A 85 2.51 10.11 14.73
CA ALA A 85 2.31 11.01 15.86
C ALA A 85 0.83 11.42 16.00
N MET A 86 0.12 11.65 14.89
CA MET A 86 -1.32 11.91 14.91
C MET A 86 -2.14 10.77 15.52
N VAL A 87 -1.78 9.50 15.28
CA VAL A 87 -2.46 8.37 15.92
C VAL A 87 -2.41 8.50 17.44
N ALA A 88 -1.27 8.87 18.02
CA ALA A 88 -1.11 9.02 19.46
C ALA A 88 -1.99 10.13 20.09
N THR A 89 -2.52 11.06 19.29
CA THR A 89 -3.38 12.16 19.76
C THR A 89 -4.87 11.83 19.80
N LEU A 90 -5.29 10.65 19.35
CA LEU A 90 -6.71 10.29 19.27
C LEU A 90 -7.35 10.15 20.67
N PRO A 91 -8.52 10.76 20.92
CA PRO A 91 -9.11 10.85 22.26
C PRO A 91 -9.50 9.49 22.89
N GLY A 92 -9.77 8.46 22.09
CA GLY A 92 -10.07 7.09 22.56
C GLY A 92 -8.86 6.30 23.07
N ILE A 93 -7.68 6.91 23.12
CA ILE A 93 -6.44 6.26 23.58
C ILE A 93 -6.35 6.12 25.10
N ARG A 94 -7.18 6.87 25.84
CA ARG A 94 -7.04 7.04 27.29
C ARG A 94 -7.82 6.05 28.13
N ASP A 95 -8.86 5.42 27.58
CA ASP A 95 -9.80 4.60 28.36
C ASP A 95 -9.54 3.09 28.23
N GLY A 96 -8.26 2.70 28.14
CA GLY A 96 -7.87 1.30 28.11
C GLY A 96 -6.38 1.05 27.88
N TRP A 97 -5.95 -0.16 28.20
CA TRP A 97 -4.56 -0.59 28.07
C TRP A 97 -4.08 -0.74 26.62
N ARG A 98 -4.93 -1.28 25.73
CA ARG A 98 -4.58 -1.48 24.31
C ARG A 98 -4.39 -0.14 23.58
N PRO A 99 -5.28 0.85 23.74
CA PRO A 99 -5.09 2.13 23.09
C PRO A 99 -3.87 2.89 23.62
N THR A 100 -3.56 2.83 24.92
CA THR A 100 -2.33 3.42 25.49
C THR A 100 -1.05 2.83 24.88
N ARG A 101 -0.96 1.50 24.78
CA ARG A 101 0.18 0.84 24.08
C ARG A 101 0.30 1.29 22.63
N THR A 102 -0.83 1.52 21.97
CA THR A 102 -0.86 2.00 20.57
C THR A 102 -0.27 3.38 20.44
N ALA A 103 -0.62 4.32 21.34
CA ALA A 103 0.04 5.63 21.37
C ALA A 103 1.55 5.53 21.58
N LEU A 104 2.00 4.65 22.49
CA LEU A 104 3.43 4.44 22.72
C LEU A 104 4.13 3.88 21.49
N VAL A 105 3.55 2.86 20.84
CA VAL A 105 4.09 2.29 19.59
C VAL A 105 4.08 3.33 18.47
N ALA A 106 3.01 4.13 18.35
CA ALA A 106 2.91 5.20 17.38
C ALA A 106 3.99 6.27 17.60
N LEU A 107 4.17 6.71 18.84
CA LEU A 107 5.18 7.71 19.18
C LEU A 107 6.60 7.18 18.98
N ALA A 108 6.88 5.95 19.43
CA ALA A 108 8.17 5.31 19.21
C ALA A 108 8.48 5.14 17.71
N GLY A 109 7.48 4.70 16.94
CA GLY A 109 7.59 4.60 15.49
C GLY A 109 7.82 5.96 14.83
N ALA A 110 7.11 7.00 15.26
CA ALA A 110 7.30 8.36 14.76
C ALA A 110 8.72 8.88 15.02
N VAL A 111 9.22 8.70 16.25
CA VAL A 111 10.59 9.10 16.63
C VAL A 111 11.62 8.32 15.83
N ALA A 112 11.46 7.00 15.67
CA ALA A 112 12.38 6.18 14.89
C ALA A 112 12.40 6.61 13.41
N LEU A 113 11.23 6.82 12.79
CA LEU A 113 11.11 7.29 11.42
C LEU A 113 11.76 8.66 11.21
N ALA A 114 11.50 9.62 12.10
CA ALA A 114 12.11 10.94 12.05
C ALA A 114 13.63 10.89 12.25
N THR A 115 14.10 10.05 13.18
CA THR A 115 15.54 9.88 13.44
C THR A 115 16.25 9.30 12.22
N ILE A 116 15.70 8.25 11.61
CA ILE A 116 16.27 7.65 10.40
C ILE A 116 16.21 8.64 9.22
N GLY A 117 15.14 9.44 9.11
CA GLY A 117 15.05 10.46 8.07
C GLY A 117 16.10 11.55 8.22
N VAL A 118 16.24 12.13 9.41
CA VAL A 118 17.08 13.31 9.65
C VAL A 118 18.55 12.97 9.87
N ALA A 119 18.82 11.90 10.62
CA ALA A 119 20.17 11.53 11.06
C ALA A 119 20.67 10.22 10.44
N GLY A 120 19.81 9.46 9.75
CA GLY A 120 20.20 8.23 9.09
C GLY A 120 21.02 8.47 7.83
N ALA A 121 21.89 7.51 7.51
CA ALA A 121 22.57 7.48 6.22
C ALA A 121 21.53 7.28 5.08
N PRO A 122 21.77 7.81 3.87
CA PRO A 122 20.85 7.66 2.73
C PRO A 122 20.46 6.20 2.43
N GLU A 123 21.39 5.27 2.65
CA GLU A 123 21.19 3.84 2.46
C GLU A 123 20.18 3.26 3.45
N ALA A 124 20.23 3.70 4.72
CA ALA A 124 19.30 3.27 5.76
C ALA A 124 17.88 3.76 5.47
N MET A 125 17.75 5.01 5.01
CA MET A 125 16.47 5.56 4.56
C MET A 125 15.90 4.79 3.37
N ALA A 126 16.74 4.52 2.35
CA ALA A 126 16.34 3.76 1.18
C ALA A 126 15.90 2.34 1.56
N ALA A 127 16.68 1.64 2.39
CA ALA A 127 16.35 0.29 2.87
C ALA A 127 15.02 0.27 3.63
N LEU A 128 14.77 1.25 4.50
CA LEU A 128 13.52 1.35 5.25
C LEU A 128 12.31 1.60 4.33
N LEU A 129 12.43 2.54 3.38
CA LEU A 129 11.36 2.82 2.41
C LEU A 129 11.07 1.62 1.52
N VAL A 130 12.10 0.87 1.11
CA VAL A 130 11.94 -0.40 0.40
C VAL A 130 11.21 -1.42 1.28
N ALA A 131 11.62 -1.60 2.53
CA ALA A 131 10.97 -2.52 3.47
C ALA A 131 9.49 -2.18 3.68
N LEU A 132 9.16 -0.89 3.85
CA LEU A 132 7.79 -0.40 3.96
C LEU A 132 7.02 -0.65 2.67
N SER A 133 7.61 -0.41 1.50
CA SER A 133 6.98 -0.73 0.21
C SER A 133 6.73 -2.24 0.05
N VAL A 134 7.64 -3.10 0.49
CA VAL A 134 7.39 -4.55 0.47
C VAL A 134 6.23 -4.90 1.40
N ALA A 135 6.26 -4.38 2.63
CA ALA A 135 5.23 -4.63 3.63
C ALA A 135 3.85 -4.09 3.22
N HIS A 136 3.80 -3.01 2.43
CA HIS A 136 2.54 -2.44 1.91
C HIS A 136 1.73 -3.46 1.11
N ASN A 137 2.39 -4.40 0.40
CA ASN A 137 1.68 -5.42 -0.37
C ASN A 137 0.80 -6.34 0.49
N PHE A 138 1.03 -6.38 1.80
CA PHE A 138 0.29 -7.20 2.75
C PHE A 138 -0.76 -6.43 3.55
N THR A 139 -0.90 -5.11 3.35
CA THR A 139 -1.90 -4.27 4.01
C THR A 139 -3.35 -4.73 3.81
N PRO A 140 -3.74 -5.38 2.69
CA PRO A 140 -5.12 -5.86 2.53
C PRO A 140 -5.54 -6.88 3.60
N ILE A 141 -4.60 -7.61 4.21
CA ILE A 141 -4.88 -8.51 5.34
C ILE A 141 -5.46 -7.72 6.53
N GLY A 142 -4.87 -6.56 6.82
CA GLY A 142 -5.35 -5.66 7.86
C GLY A 142 -6.66 -4.97 7.46
N LEU A 143 -6.73 -4.46 6.23
CA LEU A 143 -7.92 -3.76 5.74
C LEU A 143 -9.15 -4.65 5.64
N GLU A 144 -8.98 -5.96 5.41
CA GLU A 144 -10.09 -6.91 5.48
C GLU A 144 -10.77 -6.89 6.85
N ARG A 145 -10.00 -6.78 7.95
CA ARG A 145 -10.56 -6.73 9.31
C ARG A 145 -11.45 -5.51 9.53
N LEU A 146 -11.15 -4.37 8.88
CA LEU A 146 -11.97 -3.15 9.02
C LEU A 146 -13.39 -3.33 8.48
N GLY A 147 -13.56 -4.15 7.45
CA GLY A 147 -14.86 -4.42 6.83
C GLY A 147 -15.54 -5.69 7.32
N ARG A 148 -14.96 -6.40 8.28
CA ARG A 148 -15.42 -7.73 8.70
C ARG A 148 -16.41 -7.62 9.87
N PRO A 149 -17.63 -8.21 9.76
CA PRO A 149 -18.52 -8.38 10.91
C PRO A 149 -17.87 -9.23 12.00
N SER A 150 -18.19 -8.94 13.27
CA SER A 150 -17.73 -9.78 14.39
C SER A 150 -18.15 -11.25 14.19
N GLY A 151 -17.19 -12.17 14.32
CA GLY A 151 -17.42 -13.62 14.22
C GLY A 151 -17.33 -14.24 12.82
N ASP A 152 -17.24 -13.44 11.75
CA ASP A 152 -17.11 -13.97 10.39
C ASP A 152 -15.73 -14.59 10.15
N PRO A 153 -15.60 -15.82 9.61
CA PRO A 153 -14.30 -16.39 9.27
C PRO A 153 -13.50 -15.47 8.34
N TRP A 154 -12.18 -15.51 8.51
CA TRP A 154 -11.26 -14.84 7.60
C TRP A 154 -11.47 -15.38 6.19
N SER A 155 -11.39 -14.52 5.18
CA SER A 155 -11.34 -15.02 3.81
C SER A 155 -10.05 -15.83 3.59
N GLY A 156 -10.00 -16.53 2.45
CA GLY A 156 -8.77 -17.18 1.98
C GLY A 156 -7.60 -16.20 1.73
N LEU A 157 -7.79 -14.88 1.91
CA LEU A 157 -6.78 -13.85 1.64
C LEU A 157 -5.47 -14.08 2.39
N ARG A 158 -5.50 -14.44 3.68
CA ARG A 158 -4.27 -14.70 4.45
C ARG A 158 -3.43 -15.84 3.84
N TRP A 159 -4.10 -16.87 3.34
CA TRP A 159 -3.44 -18.03 2.72
C TRP A 159 -2.88 -17.66 1.35
N MET A 160 -3.63 -16.86 0.58
CA MET A 160 -3.13 -16.30 -0.68
C MET A 160 -1.89 -15.43 -0.43
N MET A 161 -1.92 -14.56 0.58
CA MET A 161 -0.81 -13.68 0.94
C MET A 161 0.37 -14.42 1.59
N ALA A 162 0.23 -15.68 1.99
CA ALA A 162 1.37 -16.50 2.38
C ALA A 162 2.19 -16.98 1.17
N LEU A 163 1.61 -17.01 -0.05
CA LEU A 163 2.28 -17.53 -1.24
C LEU A 163 3.57 -16.78 -1.62
N PRO A 164 3.65 -15.43 -1.62
CA PRO A 164 4.91 -14.72 -1.83
C PRO A 164 5.99 -15.12 -0.81
N LEU A 165 5.61 -15.32 0.45
CA LEU A 165 6.54 -15.71 1.52
C LEU A 165 7.05 -17.14 1.33
N LEU A 166 6.17 -18.05 0.91
CA LEU A 166 6.57 -19.41 0.54
C LEU A 166 7.54 -19.40 -0.65
N LEU A 167 7.31 -18.55 -1.65
CA LEU A 167 8.20 -18.44 -2.81
C LEU A 167 9.61 -18.00 -2.42
N LEU A 168 9.75 -17.14 -1.41
CA LEU A 168 11.06 -16.76 -0.84
C LEU A 168 11.81 -17.94 -0.20
N ALA A 169 11.08 -18.93 0.32
CA ALA A 169 11.67 -20.09 1.01
C ALA A 169 12.01 -21.25 0.05
N VAL A 170 11.51 -21.25 -1.18
CA VAL A 170 11.82 -22.26 -2.19
C VAL A 170 13.21 -21.98 -2.78
N PRO A 171 14.02 -23.02 -3.10
CA PRO A 171 15.29 -22.85 -3.81
C PRO A 171 15.12 -22.00 -5.08
N GLN A 172 16.22 -21.38 -5.50
CA GLN A 172 16.24 -20.50 -6.68
C GLN A 172 15.61 -21.22 -7.88
N LEU A 173 14.50 -20.65 -8.38
CA LEU A 173 13.87 -21.16 -9.60
C LEU A 173 14.68 -20.68 -10.80
N PRO A 174 14.84 -21.51 -11.85
CA PRO A 174 15.48 -21.08 -13.08
C PRO A 174 14.72 -19.87 -13.63
N GLN A 175 15.40 -18.73 -13.67
CA GLN A 175 14.86 -17.51 -14.27
C GLN A 175 15.23 -17.53 -15.74
N PRO A 176 14.27 -17.47 -16.68
CA PRO A 176 14.61 -17.37 -18.10
C PRO A 176 15.41 -16.09 -18.34
N GLU A 177 16.34 -16.10 -19.31
CA GLU A 177 17.25 -14.99 -19.64
C GLU A 177 16.56 -13.73 -20.19
N VAL A 178 15.29 -13.51 -19.87
CA VAL A 178 14.50 -12.33 -20.26
C VAL A 178 15.19 -11.04 -19.81
N PHE A 179 15.96 -11.08 -18.72
CA PHE A 179 16.75 -9.94 -18.23
C PHE A 179 17.93 -9.55 -19.13
N GLY A 180 18.45 -10.47 -19.94
CA GLY A 180 19.52 -10.20 -20.90
C GLY A 180 19.03 -9.49 -22.17
N VAL A 181 17.76 -9.69 -22.53
CA VAL A 181 17.20 -9.24 -23.83
C VAL A 181 16.57 -7.84 -23.75
N LEU A 182 16.15 -7.37 -22.57
CA LEU A 182 15.45 -6.08 -22.40
C LEU A 182 16.08 -5.14 -21.35
N PRO A 183 17.38 -4.78 -21.46
CA PRO A 183 18.04 -3.91 -20.49
C PRO A 183 17.40 -2.52 -20.37
N ALA A 184 16.80 -1.99 -21.45
CA ALA A 184 16.14 -0.69 -21.47
C ALA A 184 14.81 -0.66 -20.68
N TRP A 185 14.23 -1.82 -20.37
CA TRP A 185 12.93 -1.95 -19.69
C TRP A 185 13.08 -2.35 -18.23
N PHE A 186 14.32 -2.49 -17.76
CA PHE A 186 14.59 -2.80 -16.38
C PHE A 186 14.27 -1.58 -15.49
N PRO A 187 13.33 -1.68 -14.53
CA PRO A 187 12.97 -0.57 -13.66
C PRO A 187 14.22 -0.06 -12.92
N GLY A 188 14.46 1.25 -13.00
CA GLY A 188 15.62 1.88 -12.37
C GLY A 188 15.63 1.68 -10.84
N GLU A 189 14.47 1.48 -10.23
CA GLU A 189 14.32 1.19 -8.80
C GLU A 189 14.74 -0.23 -8.43
N LEU A 190 14.98 -1.11 -9.39
CA LEU A 190 15.55 -2.42 -9.17
C LEU A 190 17.04 -2.43 -9.51
N SER A 191 17.62 -1.29 -9.92
CA SER A 191 19.03 -1.20 -10.30
C SER A 191 19.96 -1.56 -9.13
N TRP A 192 19.55 -1.30 -7.89
CA TRP A 192 20.24 -1.78 -6.68
C TRP A 192 20.24 -3.31 -6.52
N LEU A 193 19.35 -4.03 -7.20
CA LEU A 193 19.37 -5.49 -7.27
C LEU A 193 20.45 -6.01 -8.22
N LYS A 194 20.92 -5.19 -9.19
CA LYS A 194 21.93 -5.62 -10.17
C LYS A 194 23.25 -5.91 -9.44
N GLY A 195 23.72 -7.15 -9.56
CA GLY A 195 25.00 -7.58 -8.98
C GLY A 195 24.96 -8.00 -7.52
N GLN A 196 23.78 -8.06 -6.88
CA GLN A 196 23.66 -8.54 -5.49
C GLN A 196 23.41 -10.07 -5.43
N PRO A 197 24.40 -10.89 -5.02
CA PRO A 197 24.31 -12.35 -5.08
C PRO A 197 23.22 -12.94 -4.18
N VAL A 198 22.95 -12.33 -3.03
CA VAL A 198 21.88 -12.74 -2.09
C VAL A 198 20.48 -12.58 -2.69
N ILE A 199 20.33 -11.64 -3.62
CA ILE A 199 19.06 -11.36 -4.28
C ILE A 199 18.91 -12.25 -5.51
N ALA A 200 20.01 -12.54 -6.20
CA ALA A 200 20.02 -13.53 -7.28
C ALA A 200 19.70 -14.94 -6.75
N SER A 201 20.14 -15.29 -5.54
CA SER A 201 19.92 -16.61 -4.93
C SER A 201 18.53 -16.82 -4.33
N LEU A 202 17.78 -15.75 -4.07
CA LEU A 202 16.42 -15.80 -3.54
C LEU A 202 15.41 -15.46 -4.64
N ASN A 203 14.23 -16.09 -4.62
CA ASN A 203 13.13 -15.75 -5.54
C ASN A 203 12.46 -14.40 -5.19
N LEU A 204 13.25 -13.39 -4.76
CA LEU A 204 12.77 -12.11 -4.22
C LEU A 204 11.95 -11.35 -5.24
N PHE A 205 12.47 -11.14 -6.44
CA PHE A 205 11.74 -10.38 -7.46
C PHE A 205 10.42 -11.07 -7.87
N PRO A 206 10.40 -12.37 -8.22
CA PRO A 206 9.15 -13.13 -8.39
C PRO A 206 8.17 -13.01 -7.21
N ALA A 207 8.66 -13.10 -5.97
CA ALA A 207 7.84 -12.99 -4.77
C ALA A 207 7.21 -11.60 -4.65
N LEU A 208 7.97 -10.52 -4.88
CA LEU A 208 7.45 -9.15 -4.84
C LEU A 208 6.41 -8.90 -5.93
N VAL A 209 6.64 -9.38 -7.15
CA VAL A 209 5.66 -9.28 -8.24
C VAL A 209 4.39 -10.04 -7.90
N LEU A 210 4.51 -11.24 -7.33
CA LEU A 210 3.36 -12.02 -6.88
C LEU A 210 2.60 -11.30 -5.76
N ALA A 211 3.31 -10.73 -4.77
CA ALA A 211 2.71 -9.96 -3.69
C ALA A 211 1.91 -8.76 -4.23
N GLN A 212 2.49 -7.99 -5.15
CA GLN A 212 1.81 -6.87 -5.82
C GLN A 212 0.55 -7.31 -6.55
N CYS A 213 0.63 -8.40 -7.32
CA CYS A 213 -0.53 -8.88 -8.06
C CYS A 213 -1.63 -9.39 -7.10
N LEU A 214 -1.26 -10.06 -6.01
CA LEU A 214 -2.22 -10.52 -5.01
C LEU A 214 -2.84 -9.35 -4.22
N HIS A 215 -2.07 -8.29 -3.95
CA HIS A 215 -2.57 -7.04 -3.42
C HIS A 215 -3.66 -6.45 -4.34
N TYR A 216 -3.41 -6.35 -5.65
CA TYR A 216 -4.44 -5.91 -6.61
C TYR A 216 -5.69 -6.80 -6.61
N VAL A 217 -5.53 -8.13 -6.57
CA VAL A 217 -6.67 -9.06 -6.47
C VAL A 217 -7.45 -8.82 -5.18
N ALA A 218 -6.76 -8.61 -4.06
CA ALA A 218 -7.41 -8.34 -2.78
C ALA A 218 -8.27 -7.08 -2.86
N VAL A 219 -7.68 -5.98 -3.31
CA VAL A 219 -8.29 -4.65 -3.33
C VAL A 219 -9.38 -4.51 -4.39
N LEU A 220 -9.16 -5.04 -5.59
CA LEU A 220 -10.11 -4.88 -6.71
C LEU A 220 -11.23 -5.93 -6.70
N ARG A 221 -10.99 -7.11 -6.11
CA ARG A 221 -11.93 -8.24 -6.18
C ARG A 221 -12.41 -8.76 -4.84
N ILE A 222 -11.54 -8.92 -3.84
CA ILE A 222 -11.91 -9.58 -2.58
C ILE A 222 -12.60 -8.61 -1.64
N LEU A 223 -11.96 -7.49 -1.29
CA LEU A 223 -12.51 -6.49 -0.37
C LEU A 223 -13.89 -5.99 -0.86
N PRO A 224 -14.07 -5.57 -2.13
CA PRO A 224 -15.34 -5.03 -2.62
C PRO A 224 -16.56 -5.94 -2.43
N ARG A 225 -16.37 -7.26 -2.41
CA ARG A 225 -17.46 -8.23 -2.22
C ARG A 225 -18.17 -8.07 -0.88
N ARG A 226 -17.51 -7.49 0.13
CA ARG A 226 -18.10 -7.20 1.44
C ARG A 226 -19.23 -6.17 1.38
N PHE A 227 -19.23 -5.30 0.35
CA PHE A 227 -20.28 -4.31 0.12
C PHE A 227 -21.32 -4.75 -0.93
N GLY A 228 -21.22 -5.97 -1.46
CA GLY A 228 -22.17 -6.51 -2.42
C GLY A 228 -22.38 -5.64 -3.68
N ALA A 229 -23.62 -5.59 -4.16
CA ALA A 229 -23.98 -4.84 -5.39
C ALA A 229 -23.84 -3.32 -5.25
N GLU A 230 -23.92 -2.77 -4.02
CA GLU A 230 -23.79 -1.34 -3.75
C GLU A 230 -22.39 -0.81 -4.02
N TRP A 231 -21.39 -1.68 -4.03
CA TRP A 231 -20.04 -1.30 -4.43
C TRP A 231 -19.99 -0.84 -5.89
N ARG A 232 -20.61 -1.61 -6.80
CA ARG A 232 -20.57 -1.34 -8.25
C ARG A 232 -21.47 -0.18 -8.67
N ARG A 233 -22.52 0.12 -7.90
CA ARG A 233 -23.43 1.25 -8.15
C ARG A 233 -22.85 2.61 -7.72
N GLY A 234 -21.67 2.63 -7.10
CA GLY A 234 -21.02 3.89 -6.71
C GLY A 234 -20.51 4.68 -7.92
N GLY A 235 -20.67 6.02 -7.89
CA GLY A 235 -20.21 6.93 -8.95
C GLY A 235 -18.70 6.97 -9.21
N TRP A 236 -17.90 6.15 -8.51
CA TRP A 236 -16.44 6.10 -8.62
C TRP A 236 -15.93 5.14 -9.70
N TRP A 237 -16.78 4.23 -10.20
CA TRP A 237 -16.37 3.24 -11.20
C TRP A 237 -15.90 3.90 -12.51
N GLY A 238 -16.70 4.84 -13.05
CA GLY A 238 -16.37 5.57 -14.27
C GLY A 238 -15.03 6.33 -14.18
N PRO A 239 -14.85 7.21 -13.17
CA PRO A 239 -13.59 7.92 -12.95
C PRO A 239 -12.38 6.99 -12.81
N ALA A 240 -12.52 5.86 -12.12
CA ALA A 240 -11.42 4.90 -11.98
C ALA A 240 -11.04 4.24 -13.31
N MET A 241 -12.02 3.89 -14.15
CA MET A 241 -11.76 3.33 -15.47
C MET A 241 -11.12 4.36 -16.41
N ALA A 242 -11.57 5.61 -16.37
CA ALA A 242 -10.96 6.69 -17.12
C ALA A 242 -9.50 6.92 -16.68
N ALA A 243 -9.26 6.95 -15.37
CA ALA A 243 -7.92 7.07 -14.79
C ALA A 243 -7.02 5.87 -15.18
N ALA A 244 -7.57 4.65 -15.22
CA ALA A 244 -6.88 3.47 -15.73
C ALA A 244 -6.44 3.65 -17.18
N ALA A 245 -7.37 4.08 -18.05
CA ALA A 245 -7.10 4.25 -19.48
C ALA A 245 -6.01 5.31 -19.71
N VAL A 246 -6.09 6.45 -19.02
CA VAL A 246 -5.06 7.50 -19.08
C VAL A 246 -3.70 6.96 -18.63
N MET A 247 -3.65 6.19 -17.54
CA MET A 247 -2.41 5.61 -17.06
C MET A 247 -1.81 4.59 -18.03
N VAL A 248 -2.62 3.70 -18.60
CA VAL A 248 -2.17 2.75 -19.62
C VAL A 248 -1.57 3.49 -20.81
N MET A 249 -2.27 4.51 -21.32
CA MET A 249 -1.75 5.35 -22.41
C MET A 249 -0.44 6.04 -22.03
N GLY A 250 -0.34 6.54 -20.80
CA GLY A 250 0.90 7.12 -20.26
C GLY A 250 2.06 6.12 -20.23
N PHE A 251 1.82 4.89 -19.75
CA PHE A 251 2.84 3.84 -19.73
C PHE A 251 3.25 3.37 -21.13
N LEU A 252 2.32 3.35 -22.08
CA LEU A 252 2.62 3.07 -23.50
C LEU A 252 3.46 4.18 -24.15
N TRP A 253 3.24 5.44 -23.74
CA TRP A 253 3.96 6.60 -24.27
C TRP A 253 5.36 6.76 -23.66
N SER A 254 5.45 6.78 -22.33
CA SER A 254 6.70 6.89 -21.57
C SER A 254 6.55 6.19 -20.23
N PHE A 255 7.07 4.97 -20.15
CA PHE A 255 7.05 4.19 -18.90
C PHE A 255 7.70 4.95 -17.73
N PRO A 256 8.92 5.55 -17.86
CA PRO A 256 9.56 6.22 -16.75
C PRO A 256 8.76 7.42 -16.21
N ASP A 257 8.18 8.24 -17.09
CA ASP A 257 7.44 9.43 -16.66
C ASP A 257 6.09 9.05 -16.04
N ALA A 258 5.37 8.11 -16.66
CA ALA A 258 4.13 7.57 -16.11
C ALA A 258 4.38 6.92 -14.73
N ARG A 259 5.48 6.20 -14.57
CA ARG A 259 5.88 5.58 -13.30
C ARG A 259 6.19 6.60 -12.21
N ARG A 260 6.85 7.71 -12.54
CA ARG A 260 7.14 8.82 -11.63
C ARG A 260 5.85 9.51 -11.16
N LEU A 261 4.93 9.81 -12.08
CA LEU A 261 3.64 10.39 -11.76
C LEU A 261 2.77 9.44 -10.93
N TYR A 262 2.71 8.17 -11.31
CA TYR A 262 2.05 7.13 -10.51
C TYR A 262 2.64 7.03 -9.09
N GLY A 263 3.96 7.23 -8.95
CA GLY A 263 4.63 7.24 -7.66
C GLY A 263 4.06 8.27 -6.67
N VAL A 264 3.46 9.36 -7.15
CA VAL A 264 2.74 10.33 -6.31
C VAL A 264 1.50 9.69 -5.70
N ALA A 265 0.62 9.12 -6.55
CA ALA A 265 -0.62 8.48 -6.11
C ALA A 265 -0.34 7.25 -5.23
N ALA A 266 0.62 6.42 -5.63
CA ALA A 266 1.05 5.25 -4.85
C ALA A 266 1.64 5.64 -3.49
N GLY A 267 2.41 6.74 -3.41
CA GLY A 267 2.95 7.25 -2.16
C GLY A 267 1.86 7.71 -1.19
N VAL A 268 0.92 8.55 -1.66
CA VAL A 268 -0.23 8.99 -0.85
C VAL A 268 -1.04 7.80 -0.35
N HIS A 269 -1.31 6.85 -1.23
CA HIS A 269 -2.04 5.63 -0.92
C HIS A 269 -1.30 4.75 0.11
N ALA A 270 0.00 4.49 -0.05
CA ALA A 270 0.72 3.68 0.92
C ALA A 270 0.78 4.36 2.29
N TRP A 271 0.97 5.69 2.34
CA TRP A 271 1.13 6.43 3.59
C TRP A 271 -0.16 6.67 4.37
N ILE A 272 -1.34 6.67 3.72
CA ILE A 272 -2.62 6.73 4.43
C ILE A 272 -2.93 5.43 5.19
N GLU A 273 -2.42 4.28 4.72
CA GLU A 273 -2.78 2.97 5.26
C GLU A 273 -2.12 2.67 6.58
N TRP A 274 -0.82 2.96 6.72
CA TRP A 274 -0.08 2.67 7.94
C TRP A 274 -0.71 3.26 9.22
N PRO A 275 -1.09 4.55 9.29
CA PRO A 275 -1.73 5.07 10.49
C PRO A 275 -3.10 4.44 10.74
N ILE A 276 -3.86 4.09 9.69
CA ILE A 276 -5.15 3.40 9.81
C ILE A 276 -4.96 1.98 10.36
N LEU A 277 -3.98 1.23 9.86
CA LEU A 277 -3.64 -0.09 10.35
C LEU A 277 -3.16 -0.04 11.81
N LEU A 278 -2.44 1.01 12.18
CA LEU A 278 -2.02 1.22 13.56
C LEU A 278 -3.24 1.48 14.47
N CYS A 279 -4.19 2.31 14.04
CA CYS A 279 -5.46 2.50 14.74
C CYS A 279 -6.26 1.19 14.88
N LEU A 280 -6.28 0.36 13.84
CA LEU A 280 -6.95 -0.94 13.84
C LEU A 280 -6.29 -1.93 14.81
N ILE A 281 -4.98 -2.15 14.69
CA ILE A 281 -4.22 -3.08 15.54
C ILE A 281 -4.32 -2.64 17.00
N GLY A 282 -4.30 -1.33 17.22
CA GLY A 282 -4.44 -0.72 18.53
C GLY A 282 -5.82 -0.76 19.16
N GLY A 283 -6.83 -1.18 18.41
CA GLY A 283 -8.22 -1.25 18.85
C GLY A 283 -8.95 0.10 18.88
N VAL A 284 -8.36 1.17 18.33
CA VAL A 284 -9.03 2.47 18.15
C VAL A 284 -10.13 2.32 17.09
N LEU A 285 -9.81 1.67 15.97
CA LEU A 285 -10.78 1.16 15.02
C LEU A 285 -11.09 -0.28 15.41
N GLY A 286 -12.07 -0.51 16.30
CA GLY A 286 -12.53 -1.87 16.64
C GLY A 286 -12.98 -2.71 15.42
N ASP A 287 -13.45 -3.94 15.64
CA ASP A 287 -14.08 -4.70 14.56
C ASP A 287 -15.38 -3.99 14.09
N ALA A 288 -15.82 -4.24 12.84
CA ALA A 288 -17.02 -3.60 12.32
C ALA A 288 -18.23 -3.99 13.19
N GLN A 289 -18.88 -3.01 13.79
CA GLN A 289 -20.19 -3.20 14.42
C GLN A 289 -21.20 -3.52 13.31
N PRO A 290 -22.09 -4.51 13.47
CA PRO A 290 -23.13 -4.78 12.49
C PRO A 290 -23.97 -3.52 12.31
N SER A 291 -23.99 -2.97 11.09
CA SER A 291 -24.80 -1.79 10.79
C SER A 291 -26.27 -2.11 11.13
N SER A 292 -26.96 -1.15 11.73
CA SER A 292 -28.39 -1.24 12.04
C SER A 292 -29.24 -1.56 10.81
N ALA A 293 -28.74 -1.26 9.60
CA ALA A 293 -29.36 -1.60 8.33
C ALA A 293 -29.53 -3.12 8.11
N CYS A 294 -28.58 -3.96 8.53
CA CYS A 294 -28.75 -5.42 8.46
C CYS A 294 -29.77 -5.97 9.47
N ARG A 295 -30.07 -5.21 10.54
CA ARG A 295 -31.04 -5.64 11.56
C ARG A 295 -32.48 -5.61 11.04
N ASN A 296 -32.78 -4.75 10.06
CA ASN A 296 -34.13 -4.61 9.50
C ASN A 296 -34.45 -5.62 8.39
N HIS A 297 -33.44 -6.27 7.79
CA HIS A 297 -33.65 -7.30 6.77
C HIS A 297 -33.80 -8.71 7.34
N ALA A 298 -33.40 -8.96 8.59
CA ALA A 298 -33.60 -10.24 9.27
C ALA A 298 -34.97 -10.37 9.97
N LEU A 299 -35.80 -9.31 9.92
CA LEU A 299 -37.13 -9.25 10.55
C LEU A 299 -38.28 -9.17 9.51
N ARG A 300 -38.00 -9.49 8.25
CA ARG A 300 -39.00 -9.63 7.18
C ARG A 300 -38.79 -10.94 6.46
#